data_AF-A8UZ77-F1
#
_entry.id   AF-A8UZ77-F1
#
_cell.length_a   1.000
_cell.length_b   1.000
_cell.length_c   1.000
_cell.angle_alpha   90.00
_cell.angle_beta   90.00
_cell.angle_gamma   90.00
#
_symmetry.space_group_name_H-M   'P 1'
#
loop_
_entity.id
_entity.type
_entity.pdbx_description
1 polymer ?
#
loop_
_entity_poly.entity_id
_entity_poly.type
_entity_poly.pdbx_seq_one_letter_code
_entity_poly.pdbx_strand_id
1 'polypeptide(L)'
;MAKFKLKRFFPQEIEIEITDKQLVQMFPIEVQEHPFMGEISRQWQSNEQIFSVESAKPEELIDMSTNSKHIQLKKETMEKILSSLNKFKIVLYYEDKEDIYEVEKIQ
;
A
#
# COMPACT_ATOMS: atom_id res chain seq x y z
N MET A 1 -13.95 -6.89 11.95
CA MET A 1 -12.54 -6.52 11.71
C MET A 1 -12.01 -7.53 10.72
N ALA A 2 -11.58 -7.06 9.55
CA ALA A 2 -11.14 -7.98 8.51
C ALA A 2 -9.74 -8.49 8.86
N LYS A 3 -9.48 -9.76 8.54
CA LYS A 3 -8.14 -10.35 8.61
C LYS A 3 -7.61 -10.61 7.21
N PHE A 4 -6.31 -10.40 7.06
CA PHE A 4 -5.59 -10.60 5.82
C PHE A 4 -4.41 -11.52 6.06
N LYS A 5 -4.17 -12.35 5.07
CA LYS A 5 -2.98 -13.15 4.92
C LYS A 5 -2.03 -12.38 3.99
N LEU A 6 -0.88 -11.95 4.50
CA LEU A 6 0.13 -11.24 3.74
C LEU A 6 1.34 -12.16 3.51
N LYS A 7 1.72 -12.31 2.25
CA LYS A 7 2.81 -13.16 1.80
C LYS A 7 3.88 -12.34 1.08
N ARG A 8 5.14 -12.48 1.49
CA ARG A 8 6.32 -11.94 0.81
C ARG A 8 7.18 -13.11 0.33
N PHE A 9 7.75 -13.02 -0.87
CA PHE A 9 8.55 -14.10 -1.46
C PHE A 9 10.07 -13.92 -1.33
N PHE A 10 10.55 -12.68 -1.28
CA PHE A 10 11.99 -12.36 -1.24
C PHE A 10 12.38 -11.55 -0.01
N PRO A 11 13.59 -11.76 0.55
CA PRO A 11 14.57 -12.80 0.20
C PRO A 11 14.19 -14.21 0.68
N GLN A 12 13.14 -14.33 1.50
CA GLN A 12 12.57 -15.60 1.97
C GLN A 12 11.05 -15.50 1.99
N GLU A 13 10.39 -16.65 1.78
CA GLU A 13 8.95 -16.76 1.91
C GLU A 13 8.53 -16.55 3.36
N ILE A 14 7.76 -15.49 3.60
CA ILE A 14 7.17 -15.18 4.90
C ILE A 14 5.67 -14.99 4.70
N GLU A 15 4.91 -15.56 5.61
CA GLU A 15 3.46 -15.50 5.63
C GLU A 15 3.01 -15.07 7.03
N ILE A 16 2.22 -14.00 7.10
CA ILE A 16 1.70 -13.46 8.36
C ILE A 16 0.21 -13.16 8.25
N GLU A 17 -0.50 -13.30 9.37
CA GLU A 17 -1.86 -12.78 9.53
C GLU A 17 -1.81 -11.37 10.12
N ILE A 18 -2.47 -10.43 9.46
CA ILE A 18 -2.58 -9.04 9.90
C ILE A 18 -4.02 -8.52 9.77
N THR A 19 -4.36 -7.57 10.63
CA THR A 19 -5.64 -6.86 10.57
C THR A 19 -5.66 -5.80 9.47
N ASP A 20 -6.85 -5.39 9.06
CA ASP A 20 -7.07 -4.19 8.22
C ASP A 20 -6.22 -2.99 8.69
N LYS A 21 -6.29 -2.66 9.98
CA LYS A 21 -5.56 -1.53 10.56
C LYS A 21 -4.04 -1.70 10.48
N GLN A 22 -3.53 -2.89 10.75
CA GLN A 22 -2.10 -3.18 10.62
C GLN A 22 -1.65 -3.07 9.15
N LEU A 23 -2.45 -3.56 8.21
CA LEU A 23 -2.14 -3.49 6.79
C LEU A 23 -2.08 -2.03 6.30
N VAL A 24 -3.06 -1.20 6.66
CA VAL A 24 -3.08 0.24 6.33
C VAL A 24 -1.90 1.00 6.97
N GLN A 25 -1.44 0.58 8.15
CA GLN A 25 -0.30 1.22 8.83
C GLN A 25 1.04 0.80 8.24
N MET A 26 1.21 -0.49 7.96
CA MET A 26 2.45 -1.04 7.44
C MET A 26 2.65 -0.70 5.97
N PHE A 27 1.55 -0.70 5.20
CA PHE A 27 1.57 -0.56 3.75
C PHE A 27 0.53 0.45 3.24
N PRO A 28 0.53 1.72 3.71
CA PRO A 28 -0.32 2.73 3.11
C PRO A 28 0.01 2.96 1.63
N ILE A 29 -1.00 3.37 0.88
CA ILE A 29 -0.84 3.86 -0.48
C ILE A 29 -0.29 5.28 -0.39
N GLU A 30 0.92 5.49 -0.88
CA GLU A 30 1.62 6.77 -0.77
C GLU A 30 2.71 6.94 -1.83
N VAL A 31 3.15 8.17 -1.97
CA VAL A 31 4.39 8.55 -2.64
C VAL A 31 5.19 9.41 -1.68
N GLN A 32 6.43 9.02 -1.40
CA GLN A 32 7.33 9.78 -0.57
C GLN A 32 8.73 9.84 -1.17
N GLU A 33 9.45 10.91 -0.88
CA GLU A 33 10.86 11.04 -1.25
C GLU A 33 11.75 10.66 -0.07
N HIS A 34 12.54 9.62 -0.25
CA HIS A 34 13.49 9.11 0.73
C HIS A 34 14.91 9.61 0.43
N PRO A 35 15.67 10.10 1.44
CA PRO A 35 16.97 10.74 1.21
C PRO A 35 18.00 9.93 0.43
N PHE A 36 17.91 8.60 0.49
CA PHE A 36 18.87 7.69 -0.16
C PHE A 36 18.27 6.89 -1.32
N MET A 37 16.96 6.67 -1.32
CA MET A 37 16.28 5.77 -2.26
C MET A 37 15.50 6.52 -3.35
N GLY A 38 15.54 7.85 -3.33
CA GLY A 38 14.75 8.69 -4.23
C GLY A 38 13.26 8.58 -3.94
N GLU A 39 12.45 8.67 -5.00
CA GLU A 39 11.00 8.51 -4.88
C GLU A 39 10.62 7.05 -4.61
N ILE A 40 9.86 6.86 -3.54
CA ILE A 40 9.26 5.59 -3.15
C ILE A 40 7.75 5.70 -3.39
N SER A 41 7.19 4.79 -4.17
CA SER A 41 5.74 4.70 -4.41
C SER A 41 5.20 3.37 -3.90
N ARG A 42 4.09 3.43 -3.17
CA ARG A 42 3.36 2.26 -2.67
C ARG A 42 1.97 2.24 -3.25
N GLN A 43 1.64 1.14 -3.91
CA GLN A 43 0.39 0.97 -4.62
C GLN A 43 -0.25 -0.36 -4.25
N TRP A 44 -1.57 -0.40 -4.26
CA TRP A 44 -2.31 -1.66 -4.17
C TRP A 44 -2.88 -2.01 -5.54
N GLN A 45 -2.74 -3.25 -5.96
CA GLN A 45 -3.14 -3.71 -7.29
C GLN A 45 -4.05 -4.93 -7.19
N SER A 46 -5.28 -4.80 -7.66
CA SER A 46 -6.17 -5.94 -7.90
C SER A 46 -6.13 -6.32 -9.39
N ASN A 47 -6.86 -7.36 -9.78
CA ASN A 47 -7.00 -7.71 -11.19
C ASN A 47 -7.78 -6.65 -12.01
N GLU A 48 -8.53 -5.78 -11.34
CA GLU A 48 -9.44 -4.81 -11.96
C GLU A 48 -8.90 -3.37 -11.91
N GLN A 49 -8.16 -3.04 -10.86
CA GLN A 49 -7.79 -1.66 -10.56
C GLN A 49 -6.45 -1.55 -9.84
N ILE A 50 -5.72 -0.48 -10.16
CA ILE A 50 -4.55 -0.01 -9.43
C ILE A 50 -4.99 1.17 -8.55
N PHE A 51 -4.72 1.07 -7.26
CA PHE A 51 -4.95 2.12 -6.28
C PHE A 51 -3.61 2.75 -5.93
N SER A 52 -3.45 4.00 -6.32
CA SER A 52 -2.22 4.79 -6.21
C SER A 52 -2.57 6.25 -5.92
N VAL A 53 -1.59 7.04 -5.47
CA VAL A 53 -1.76 8.49 -5.28
C VAL A 53 -2.13 9.18 -6.60
N GLU A 54 -1.56 8.72 -7.71
CA GLU A 54 -1.75 9.26 -9.06
C GLU A 54 -3.16 9.02 -9.59
N SER A 55 -3.79 7.91 -9.19
CA SER A 55 -5.16 7.56 -9.57
C SER A 55 -6.24 8.11 -8.64
N ALA A 56 -5.85 8.63 -7.47
CA ALA A 56 -6.78 9.05 -6.42
C ALA A 56 -7.28 10.48 -6.63
N LYS A 57 -8.45 10.79 -6.08
CA LYS A 57 -8.98 12.15 -6.12
C LYS A 57 -8.29 13.04 -5.08
N PRO A 58 -8.11 14.35 -5.32
CA PRO A 58 -7.46 15.24 -4.36
C PRO A 58 -8.08 15.21 -2.96
N GLU A 59 -9.40 15.05 -2.84
CA GLU A 59 -10.09 14.97 -1.55
C GLU A 59 -9.81 13.67 -0.76
N GLU A 60 -9.25 12.66 -1.42
CA GLU A 60 -8.88 11.37 -0.83
C GLU A 60 -7.43 11.36 -0.32
N LEU A 61 -6.68 12.44 -0.55
CA LEU A 61 -5.26 12.57 -0.24
C LEU A 61 -5.03 13.38 1.05
N ILE A 62 -3.89 13.11 1.69
CA ILE A 62 -3.29 13.90 2.76
C ILE A 62 -1.88 14.24 2.30
N ASP A 63 -1.57 15.53 2.27
CA ASP A 63 -0.20 16.02 2.10
C ASP A 63 0.46 16.12 3.49
N MET A 64 1.51 15.33 3.68
CA MET A 64 2.32 15.30 4.89
C MET A 64 3.74 15.85 4.63
N SER A 65 3.95 16.48 3.47
CA SER A 65 5.23 17.04 3.07
C SER A 65 5.64 18.15 4.04
N THR A 66 6.84 18.01 4.61
CA THR A 66 7.46 19.05 5.45
C THR A 66 8.69 19.62 4.75
N ASN A 67 9.68 18.76 4.50
CA ASN A 67 10.92 19.12 3.81
C ASN A 67 11.09 18.38 2.47
N SER A 68 10.39 17.26 2.30
CA SER A 68 10.39 16.42 1.11
C SER A 68 8.97 15.97 0.79
N LYS A 69 8.75 15.50 -0.43
CA LYS A 69 7.44 15.02 -0.90
C LYS A 69 6.98 13.87 0.00
N HIS A 70 5.77 13.96 0.55
CA HIS A 70 5.09 12.87 1.22
C HIS A 70 3.57 13.03 1.07
N ILE A 71 2.99 12.26 0.16
CA ILE A 71 1.55 12.27 -0.13
C ILE A 71 1.01 10.87 0.12
N GLN A 72 -0.07 10.76 0.88
CA GLN A 72 -0.68 9.48 1.24
C GLN A 72 -2.19 9.54 1.03
N LEU A 73 -2.82 8.42 0.69
CA LEU A 73 -4.27 8.31 0.79
C LEU A 73 -4.72 8.44 2.25
N LYS A 74 -5.91 9.00 2.47
CA LYS A 74 -6.57 9.01 3.77
C LYS A 74 -6.82 7.58 4.24
N LYS A 75 -6.71 7.37 5.56
CA LYS A 75 -6.95 6.04 6.19
C LYS A 75 -8.35 5.52 5.87
N GLU A 76 -9.37 6.37 5.97
CA GLU A 76 -10.76 6.02 5.64
C GLU A 76 -10.94 5.57 4.18
N THR A 77 -10.22 6.18 3.24
CA THR A 77 -10.23 5.78 1.83
C THR A 77 -9.61 4.39 1.67
N MET A 78 -8.46 4.15 2.29
CA MET A 78 -7.78 2.86 2.25
C MET A 78 -8.62 1.75 2.88
N GLU A 79 -9.25 2.00 4.03
CA GLU A 79 -10.18 1.07 4.68
C GLU A 79 -11.37 0.74 3.78
N LYS A 80 -11.92 1.75 3.07
CA LYS A 80 -12.99 1.55 2.10
C LYS A 80 -12.54 0.68 0.93
N ILE A 81 -11.35 0.91 0.38
CA ILE A 81 -10.75 0.07 -0.68
C ILE A 81 -10.62 -1.37 -0.17
N LEU A 82 -10.03 -1.59 1.01
CA LEU A 82 -9.88 -2.93 1.59
C LEU A 82 -11.21 -3.66 1.79
N SER A 83 -12.29 -2.93 2.09
CA SER A 83 -13.60 -3.55 2.26
C SER A 83 -14.10 -4.25 0.99
N SER A 84 -13.70 -3.75 -0.19
CA SER A 84 -14.04 -4.30 -1.52
C SER A 84 -13.04 -5.32 -2.08
N LEU A 85 -11.85 -5.46 -1.48
CA LEU A 85 -10.81 -6.34 -1.99
C LEU A 85 -10.81 -7.71 -1.30
N ASN A 86 -10.76 -8.77 -2.10
CA ASN A 86 -10.58 -10.14 -1.63
C ASN A 86 -9.14 -10.63 -1.82
N LYS A 87 -8.54 -10.35 -2.99
CA LYS A 87 -7.15 -10.65 -3.30
C LYS A 87 -6.54 -9.46 -4.03
N PHE A 88 -5.35 -9.05 -3.62
CA PHE A 88 -4.62 -7.96 -4.24
C PHE A 88 -3.12 -8.09 -3.95
N LYS A 89 -2.33 -7.28 -4.63
CA LYS A 89 -0.90 -7.14 -4.42
C LYS A 89 -0.60 -5.77 -3.83
N ILE A 90 0.40 -5.70 -2.98
CA ILE A 90 1.03 -4.44 -2.58
C ILE A 90 2.34 -4.38 -3.35
N VAL A 91 2.53 -3.31 -4.11
CA VAL A 91 3.75 -3.09 -4.89
C VAL A 91 4.45 -1.85 -4.37
N LEU A 92 5.71 -2.02 -3.99
CA LEU A 92 6.60 -0.97 -3.52
C LEU A 92 7.65 -0.73 -4.61
N TYR A 93 7.62 0.46 -5.21
CA TYR A 93 8.58 0.91 -6.22
C TYR A 93 9.62 1.83 -5.59
N TYR A 94 10.91 1.58 -5.85
CA TYR A 94 12.04 2.41 -5.41
C TYR A 94 13.29 2.08 -6.22
N GLU A 95 14.13 3.07 -6.57
CA GLU A 95 15.43 2.85 -7.26
C GLU A 95 15.39 1.82 -8.42
N ASP A 96 14.42 1.90 -9.33
CA ASP A 96 14.22 0.95 -10.43
C ASP A 96 13.96 -0.52 -10.00
N LYS A 97 13.62 -0.74 -8.73
CA LYS A 97 13.24 -2.03 -8.14
C LYS A 97 11.75 -2.03 -7.79
N GLU A 98 11.21 -3.24 -7.75
CA GLU A 98 9.87 -3.51 -7.24
C GLU A 98 9.91 -4.62 -6.18
N ASP A 99 9.22 -4.39 -5.07
CA ASP A 99 8.92 -5.42 -4.07
C ASP A 99 7.43 -5.69 -4.06
N ILE A 100 7.05 -6.97 -4.21
CA ILE A 100 5.67 -7.41 -4.31
C ILE A 100 5.29 -8.25 -3.10
N TYR A 101 4.16 -7.91 -2.50
CA TYR A 101 3.51 -8.66 -1.45
C TYR A 101 2.14 -9.11 -1.93
N GLU A 102 1.78 -10.36 -1.72
CA GLU A 102 0.44 -10.88 -2.01
C GLU A 102 -0.42 -10.81 -0.75
N VAL A 103 -1.65 -10.35 -0.91
CA VAL A 103 -2.60 -10.19 0.18
C VAL A 103 -3.92 -10.86 -0.18
N GLU A 104 -4.41 -11.70 0.73
CA GLU A 104 -5.70 -12.36 0.64
C GLU A 104 -6.52 -12.11 1.91
N LYS A 105 -7.77 -11.66 1.74
CA LYS A 105 -8.73 -11.53 2.83
C LYS A 105 -9.20 -12.92 3.26
N ILE A 106 -9.07 -13.22 4.55
CA ILE A 106 -9.38 -14.54 5.13
C ILE A 106 -10.57 -14.51 6.09
N GLN A 107 -10.96 -13.35 6.61
CA GLN A 107 -12.10 -13.17 7.51
C GLN A 107 -12.64 -11.74 7.48
#